data_AF-A0A660MH75-F1
#
_entry.id   AF-A0A660MH75-F1
#
_cell.length_a   1.000
_cell.length_b   1.000
_cell.length_c   1.000
_cell.angle_alpha   90.00
_cell.angle_beta   90.00
_cell.angle_gamma   90.00
#
_symmetry.space_group_name_H-M   'P 1'
#
loop_
_entity.id
_entity.type
_entity.pdbx_description
1 polymer ?
#
loop_
_entity_poly.entity_id
_entity_poly.type
_entity_poly.pdbx_seq_one_letter_code
_entity_poly.pdbx_strand_id
1 'polypeptide(L)'
;MHRLLWATLLASATATAATLLTPEELGQLFFFDPSLSQAQDIGCFTCHQPARAFIDARQNAGKGMISLGSGGTHYGIRNAPPVTYAANSPRFHYDANSGLYRGGQFWDGRAADLEEQITGPLFTAFEMNMPDAPAVTARLEKNPQYAYNLKARYGNAVFIAAGKPGLGYQAARAFSELQNTLAAYERSPALRSYDSKYDRYLQGQATLTPQEERGRQIFFDPARSNCASCHLGK
;
A
#
# COMPACT_ATOMS: atom_id res chain seq x y z
N MET A 1 2.98 68.63 -9.12
CA MET A 1 2.32 67.51 -9.83
C MET A 1 3.32 66.36 -9.94
N HIS A 2 3.33 65.42 -9.00
CA HIS A 2 4.20 64.24 -9.03
C HIS A 2 3.31 63.00 -9.13
N ARG A 3 3.38 62.30 -10.25
CA ARG A 3 2.69 61.02 -10.46
C ARG A 3 3.67 59.89 -10.12
N LEU A 4 3.40 59.20 -9.02
CA LEU A 4 4.00 57.91 -8.68
C LEU A 4 3.39 56.83 -9.59
N LEU A 5 4.21 56.22 -10.45
CA LEU A 5 3.85 55.02 -11.21
C LEU A 5 4.12 53.80 -10.33
N TRP A 6 3.07 53.11 -9.92
CA TRP A 6 3.16 51.81 -9.27
C TRP A 6 3.25 50.75 -10.37
N ALA A 7 4.41 50.11 -10.49
CA ALA A 7 4.57 48.94 -11.33
C ALA A 7 4.03 47.72 -10.58
N THR A 8 2.84 47.24 -10.98
CA THR A 8 2.34 45.93 -10.58
C THR A 8 3.13 44.84 -11.30
N LEU A 9 4.04 44.17 -10.58
CA LEU A 9 4.58 42.88 -11.04
C LEU A 9 3.45 41.85 -10.96
N LEU A 10 2.89 41.50 -12.12
CA LEU A 10 2.12 40.27 -12.27
C LEU A 10 3.10 39.10 -12.22
N ALA A 11 3.15 38.41 -11.08
CA ALA A 11 3.79 37.10 -10.98
C ALA A 11 2.92 36.11 -11.78
N SER A 12 3.32 35.85 -13.02
CA SER A 12 2.80 34.74 -13.82
C SER A 12 3.23 33.44 -13.14
N ALA A 13 2.32 32.84 -12.37
CA ALA A 13 2.44 31.45 -11.96
C ALA A 13 2.37 30.60 -13.23
N THR A 14 3.52 30.20 -13.75
CA THR A 14 3.59 29.18 -14.78
C THR A 14 3.04 27.89 -14.19
N ALA A 15 1.86 27.47 -14.65
CA ALA A 15 1.35 26.14 -14.38
C ALA A 15 2.38 25.15 -14.92
N THR A 16 3.15 24.52 -14.03
CA THR A 16 3.98 23.37 -14.38
C THR A 16 3.04 22.34 -14.99
N ALA A 17 3.30 21.96 -16.25
CA ALA A 17 2.55 20.91 -16.91
C ALA A 17 2.58 19.67 -16.00
N ALA A 18 1.41 19.16 -15.63
CA ALA A 18 1.31 17.99 -14.77
C ALA A 18 2.06 16.83 -15.45
N THR A 19 3.05 16.26 -14.76
CA THR A 19 3.81 15.12 -15.27
C THR A 19 2.92 13.89 -15.26
N LEU A 20 2.89 13.15 -16.38
CA LEU A 20 2.23 11.86 -16.45
C LEU A 20 3.07 10.81 -15.73
N LEU A 21 2.56 10.36 -14.58
CA LEU A 21 3.17 9.39 -13.68
C LEU A 21 2.90 7.97 -14.16
N THR A 22 3.85 7.07 -13.97
CA THR A 22 3.66 5.62 -14.07
C THR A 22 2.60 5.12 -13.06
N PRO A 23 2.02 3.92 -13.25
CA PRO A 23 1.09 3.36 -12.28
C PRO A 23 1.70 3.20 -10.88
N GLU A 24 2.98 2.86 -10.81
CA GLU A 24 3.74 2.76 -9.56
C GLU A 24 3.86 4.12 -8.87
N GLU A 25 4.31 5.16 -9.58
CA GLU A 25 4.45 6.51 -9.01
C GLU A 25 3.10 7.09 -8.56
N LEU A 26 2.03 6.84 -9.32
CA LEU A 26 0.68 7.25 -8.92
C LEU A 26 0.20 6.46 -7.69
N GLY A 27 0.46 5.17 -7.64
CA GLY A 27 0.19 4.33 -6.48
C GLY A 27 0.95 4.79 -5.24
N GLN A 28 2.22 5.18 -5.41
CA GLN A 28 3.02 5.77 -4.36
C GLN A 28 2.39 7.05 -3.84
N LEU A 29 1.92 7.95 -4.71
CA LEU A 29 1.21 9.15 -4.26
C LEU A 29 -0.02 8.82 -3.43
N PHE A 30 -0.84 7.83 -3.83
CA PHE A 30 -2.00 7.40 -3.04
C PHE A 30 -1.60 6.79 -1.70
N PHE A 31 -0.51 6.02 -1.66
CA PHE A 31 -0.01 5.38 -0.43
C PHE A 31 0.36 6.40 0.65
N PHE A 32 0.88 7.56 0.23
CA PHE A 32 1.32 8.65 1.11
C PHE A 32 0.27 9.76 1.31
N ASP A 33 -0.94 9.64 0.76
CA ASP A 33 -1.95 10.69 0.81
C ASP A 33 -2.95 10.50 1.97
N PRO A 34 -2.91 11.36 3.02
CA PRO A 34 -3.89 11.29 4.09
C PRO A 34 -5.29 11.72 3.64
N SER A 35 -5.40 12.45 2.52
CA SER A 35 -6.69 12.93 2.01
C SER A 35 -7.62 11.82 1.58
N LEU A 36 -7.18 10.56 1.55
CA LEU A 36 -7.99 9.38 1.25
C LEU A 36 -8.64 8.73 2.49
N SER A 37 -8.43 9.25 3.71
CA SER A 37 -9.14 8.81 4.93
C SER A 37 -10.26 9.77 5.35
N GLN A 38 -11.29 9.30 6.04
CA GLN A 38 -12.49 10.09 6.33
C GLN A 38 -12.18 11.46 6.93
N ALA A 39 -11.37 11.51 7.99
CA ALA A 39 -10.94 12.73 8.66
C ALA A 39 -9.74 13.42 7.99
N GLN A 40 -9.24 12.86 6.88
CA GLN A 40 -8.10 13.36 6.10
C GLN A 40 -6.82 13.47 6.92
N ASP A 41 -6.62 12.53 7.85
CA ASP A 41 -5.58 12.56 8.88
C ASP A 41 -4.58 11.40 8.78
N ILE A 42 -4.96 10.31 8.12
CA ILE A 42 -4.11 9.13 7.94
C ILE A 42 -4.10 8.65 6.49
N GLY A 43 -2.99 8.07 6.05
CA GLY A 43 -2.85 7.33 4.80
C GLY A 43 -2.28 5.92 5.04
N CYS A 44 -2.04 5.15 3.98
CA CYS A 44 -1.44 3.81 4.10
C CYS A 44 -0.12 3.87 4.88
N PHE A 45 0.71 4.88 4.58
CA PHE A 45 2.01 5.10 5.24
C PHE A 45 1.93 5.35 6.75
N THR A 46 0.76 5.74 7.28
CA THR A 46 0.61 6.02 8.71
C THR A 46 0.75 4.73 9.53
N CYS A 47 0.13 3.65 9.06
CA CYS A 47 0.26 2.31 9.64
C CYS A 47 1.40 1.51 9.02
N HIS A 48 1.84 1.86 7.81
CA HIS A 48 2.91 1.18 7.09
C HIS A 48 4.12 2.08 6.86
N GLN A 49 4.87 2.36 7.93
CA GLN A 49 5.89 3.41 7.95
C GLN A 49 7.18 2.99 7.24
N PRO A 50 7.64 3.67 6.17
CA PRO A 50 8.85 3.28 5.45
C PRO A 50 10.10 3.23 6.34
N ALA A 51 10.23 4.19 7.26
CA ALA A 51 11.34 4.27 8.22
C ALA A 51 11.40 3.10 9.21
N ARG A 52 10.37 2.25 9.25
CA ARG A 52 10.24 1.10 10.13
C ARG A 52 9.93 -0.18 9.35
N ALA A 53 10.47 -0.33 8.14
CA ALA A 53 10.20 -1.50 7.29
C ALA A 53 8.70 -1.75 7.06
N PHE A 54 7.93 -0.65 7.00
CA PHE A 54 6.50 -0.63 6.72
C PHE A 54 5.59 -1.26 7.79
N ILE A 55 6.01 -1.27 9.05
CA ILE A 55 5.15 -1.56 10.21
C ILE A 55 4.66 -0.28 10.92
N ASP A 56 3.65 -0.41 11.77
CA ASP A 56 3.17 0.68 12.63
C ASP A 56 3.96 0.70 13.94
N ALA A 57 4.79 1.72 14.13
CA ALA A 57 5.54 1.91 15.38
C ALA A 57 4.90 2.93 16.34
N ARG A 58 3.70 3.45 16.03
CA ARG A 58 3.03 4.45 16.88
C ARG A 58 2.68 3.85 18.24
N GLN A 59 2.94 4.61 19.29
CA GLN A 59 2.44 4.28 20.63
C GLN A 59 1.04 4.84 20.80
N ASN A 60 0.12 3.98 21.24
CA ASN A 60 -1.30 4.28 21.47
C ASN A 60 -1.81 3.38 22.61
N ALA A 61 -3.11 3.37 22.92
CA ALA A 61 -3.63 2.55 24.02
C ALA A 61 -3.43 1.03 23.78
N GLY A 62 -3.30 0.60 22.52
CA GLY A 62 -2.94 -0.76 22.10
C GLY A 62 -1.45 -1.10 22.24
N LYS A 63 -0.60 -0.20 22.76
CA LYS A 63 0.83 -0.44 23.07
C LYS A 63 1.64 -1.00 21.88
N GLY A 64 1.33 -0.55 20.67
CA GLY A 64 1.97 -1.01 19.43
C GLY A 64 1.50 -2.38 18.92
N MET A 65 0.54 -3.03 19.60
CA MET A 65 -0.03 -4.29 19.13
C MET A 65 -1.03 -4.08 17.99
N ILE A 66 -1.76 -2.96 18.01
CA ILE A 66 -2.80 -2.60 17.05
C ILE A 66 -2.68 -1.12 16.66
N SER A 67 -3.09 -0.82 15.43
CA SER A 67 -3.04 0.52 14.86
C SER A 67 -4.25 1.36 15.29
N LEU A 68 -4.04 2.67 15.44
CA LEU A 68 -5.10 3.66 15.64
C LEU A 68 -5.58 4.17 14.28
N GLY A 69 -6.89 4.07 14.02
CA GLY A 69 -7.54 4.49 12.78
C GLY A 69 -7.82 6.00 12.70
N SER A 70 -8.45 6.41 11.59
CA SER A 70 -8.81 7.79 11.27
C SER A 70 -9.74 8.37 12.33
N GLY A 71 -9.54 9.64 12.67
CA GLY A 71 -10.27 10.33 13.72
C GLY A 71 -9.83 9.96 15.14
N GLY A 72 -8.91 9.00 15.31
CA GLY A 72 -8.28 8.69 16.59
C GLY A 72 -9.18 8.02 17.62
N THR A 73 -10.33 7.48 17.22
CA THR A 73 -11.33 6.87 18.12
C THR A 73 -11.37 5.34 18.05
N HIS A 74 -11.07 4.76 16.89
CA HIS A 74 -11.16 3.32 16.65
C HIS A 74 -9.79 2.68 16.46
N TYR A 75 -9.65 1.43 16.90
CA TYR A 75 -8.44 0.63 16.73
C TYR A 75 -8.69 -0.53 15.77
N GLY A 76 -7.65 -0.89 15.02
CA GLY A 76 -7.63 -2.13 14.24
C GLY A 76 -7.82 -3.37 15.14
N ILE A 77 -8.32 -4.45 14.55
CA ILE A 77 -8.60 -5.71 15.26
C ILE A 77 -7.43 -6.71 15.23
N ARG A 78 -6.37 -6.41 14.49
CA ARG A 78 -5.11 -7.18 14.39
C ARG A 78 -3.92 -6.23 14.20
N ASN A 79 -2.72 -6.74 14.42
CA ASN A 79 -1.49 -6.02 14.10
C ASN A 79 -1.37 -5.81 12.59
N ALA A 80 -0.93 -4.62 12.17
CA ALA A 80 -0.66 -4.30 10.77
C ALA A 80 0.66 -4.97 10.32
N PRO A 81 0.62 -5.94 9.39
CA PRO A 81 1.85 -6.55 8.88
C PRO A 81 2.64 -5.55 8.02
N PRO A 82 3.95 -5.78 7.80
CA PRO A 82 4.68 -5.02 6.80
C PRO A 82 4.11 -5.23 5.40
N VAL A 83 4.04 -4.18 4.58
CA VAL A 83 3.70 -4.32 3.14
C VAL A 83 4.90 -4.77 2.30
N THR A 84 6.12 -4.75 2.87
CA THR A 84 7.30 -5.27 2.17
C THR A 84 7.11 -6.75 1.86
N TYR A 85 7.43 -7.14 0.64
CA TYR A 85 7.28 -8.51 0.13
C TYR A 85 5.86 -9.10 0.14
N ALA A 86 4.80 -8.34 0.51
CA ALA A 86 3.41 -8.84 0.52
C ALA A 86 2.92 -9.29 -0.88
N ALA A 87 3.45 -8.65 -1.93
CA ALA A 87 3.25 -9.02 -3.33
C ALA A 87 3.75 -10.42 -3.71
N ASN A 88 4.58 -11.06 -2.88
CA ASN A 88 5.01 -12.45 -3.11
C ASN A 88 3.93 -13.47 -2.73
N SER A 89 2.92 -13.09 -1.95
CA SER A 89 1.80 -13.97 -1.66
C SER A 89 1.01 -14.21 -2.96
N PRO A 90 0.85 -15.47 -3.40
CA PRO A 90 0.07 -15.76 -4.60
C PRO A 90 -1.40 -15.41 -4.38
N ARG A 91 -2.18 -15.38 -5.45
CA ARG A 91 -3.65 -15.29 -5.32
C ARG A 91 -4.16 -16.43 -4.43
N PHE A 92 -5.14 -16.15 -3.56
CA PHE A 92 -5.73 -17.18 -2.70
C PHE A 92 -6.28 -18.35 -3.53
N HIS A 93 -5.84 -19.57 -3.22
CA HIS A 93 -6.27 -20.79 -3.90
C HIS A 93 -6.10 -22.03 -2.99
N TYR A 94 -6.80 -23.11 -3.35
CA TYR A 94 -6.53 -24.44 -2.80
C TYR A 94 -5.45 -25.12 -3.64
N ASP A 95 -4.34 -25.50 -3.03
CA ASP A 95 -3.25 -26.22 -3.68
C ASP A 95 -3.45 -27.74 -3.50
N ALA A 96 -3.91 -28.40 -4.57
CA ALA A 96 -4.21 -29.83 -4.55
C ALA A 96 -2.99 -30.72 -4.26
N ASN A 97 -1.77 -30.25 -4.56
CA ASN A 97 -0.56 -31.03 -4.34
C ASN A 97 -0.20 -31.12 -2.85
N SER A 98 -0.37 -30.01 -2.11
CA SER A 98 -0.13 -30.00 -0.67
C SER A 98 -1.39 -30.25 0.17
N GLY A 99 -2.58 -30.17 -0.43
CA GLY A 99 -3.86 -30.31 0.27
C GLY A 99 -4.21 -29.13 1.18
N LEU A 100 -3.61 -27.96 0.93
CA LEU A 100 -3.72 -26.76 1.79
C LEU A 100 -4.18 -25.55 1.00
N TYR A 101 -4.86 -24.62 1.67
CA TYR A 101 -5.08 -23.27 1.14
C TYR A 101 -3.79 -22.46 1.19
N ARG A 102 -3.52 -21.70 0.12
CA ARG A 102 -2.31 -20.87 -0.03
C ARG A 102 -2.66 -19.50 -0.60
N GLY A 103 -1.84 -18.51 -0.26
CA GLY A 103 -1.93 -17.17 -0.80
C GLY A 103 -2.97 -16.30 -0.13
N GLY A 104 -3.41 -15.28 -0.86
CA GLY A 104 -4.29 -14.24 -0.36
C GLY A 104 -3.55 -13.18 0.43
N GLN A 105 -4.33 -12.22 0.92
CA GLN A 105 -3.88 -11.09 1.71
C GLN A 105 -4.66 -11.02 3.02
N PHE A 106 -4.14 -10.24 3.96
CA PHE A 106 -4.48 -10.26 5.38
C PHE A 106 -4.11 -11.55 6.10
N TRP A 107 -4.08 -11.49 7.43
CA TRP A 107 -3.78 -12.63 8.31
C TRP A 107 -4.71 -13.85 8.15
N ASP A 108 -5.91 -13.67 7.61
CA ASP A 108 -6.90 -14.73 7.39
C ASP A 108 -7.15 -15.04 5.91
N GLY A 109 -6.37 -14.46 4.98
CA GLY A 109 -6.49 -14.73 3.55
C GLY A 109 -7.80 -14.26 2.91
N ARG A 110 -8.60 -13.42 3.59
CA ARG A 110 -9.96 -13.05 3.14
C ARG A 110 -10.01 -12.22 1.86
N ALA A 111 -8.89 -11.62 1.45
CA ALA A 111 -8.75 -10.97 0.16
C ALA A 111 -7.90 -11.86 -0.74
N ALA A 112 -8.34 -12.09 -1.98
CA ALA A 112 -7.66 -13.01 -2.87
C ALA A 112 -6.29 -12.48 -3.33
N ASP A 113 -6.12 -11.16 -3.43
CA ASP A 113 -4.91 -10.48 -3.87
C ASP A 113 -4.80 -9.04 -3.32
N LEU A 114 -3.77 -8.30 -3.74
CA LEU A 114 -3.48 -6.93 -3.29
C LEU A 114 -4.59 -5.96 -3.69
N GLU A 115 -5.09 -6.07 -4.92
CA GLU A 115 -6.17 -5.22 -5.43
C GLU A 115 -7.41 -5.33 -4.55
N GLU A 116 -7.81 -6.55 -4.20
CA GLU A 116 -8.94 -6.80 -3.30
C GLU A 116 -8.64 -6.30 -1.86
N GLN A 117 -7.42 -6.52 -1.36
CA GLN A 117 -6.99 -6.13 -0.01
C GLN A 117 -7.20 -4.63 0.27
N ILE A 118 -6.89 -3.77 -0.69
CA ILE A 118 -6.96 -2.29 -0.59
C ILE A 118 -8.37 -1.80 -0.19
N THR A 119 -9.41 -2.55 -0.56
CA THR A 119 -10.81 -2.22 -0.21
C THR A 119 -11.03 -2.21 1.29
N GLY A 120 -10.39 -3.13 2.03
CA GLY A 120 -10.61 -3.30 3.46
C GLY A 120 -10.26 -2.04 4.26
N PRO A 121 -8.98 -1.58 4.22
CA PRO A 121 -8.56 -0.41 4.98
C PRO A 121 -9.23 0.89 4.60
N LEU A 122 -9.60 1.06 3.33
CA LEU A 122 -10.30 2.25 2.88
C LEU A 122 -11.65 2.40 3.60
N PHE A 123 -12.44 1.33 3.76
CA PHE A 123 -13.84 1.44 4.16
C PHE A 123 -14.15 1.02 5.60
N THR A 124 -13.27 0.26 6.25
CA THR A 124 -13.52 -0.14 7.64
C THR A 124 -13.42 1.06 8.59
N ALA A 125 -14.36 1.16 9.54
CA ALA A 125 -14.36 2.20 10.56
C ALA A 125 -13.17 2.10 11.53
N PHE A 126 -12.49 0.95 11.55
CA PHE A 126 -11.31 0.71 12.37
C PHE A 126 -10.01 1.26 11.74
N GLU A 127 -10.04 1.66 10.47
CA GLU A 127 -8.86 2.11 9.70
C GLU A 127 -9.13 3.46 9.02
N MET A 128 -9.29 3.55 7.69
CA MET A 128 -9.42 4.85 7.00
C MET A 128 -10.86 5.39 6.94
N ASN A 129 -11.87 4.56 7.24
CA ASN A 129 -13.27 4.94 7.46
C ASN A 129 -13.96 5.73 6.33
N MET A 130 -13.55 5.54 5.07
CA MET A 130 -14.29 6.10 3.94
C MET A 130 -15.67 5.45 3.82
N PRO A 131 -16.74 6.23 3.53
CA PRO A 131 -18.09 5.70 3.55
C PRO A 131 -18.35 4.72 2.39
N ASP A 132 -17.80 4.99 1.21
CA ASP A 132 -17.97 4.18 0.01
C ASP A 132 -16.96 4.54 -1.10
N ALA A 133 -16.98 3.76 -2.19
CA ALA A 133 -16.14 3.99 -3.36
C ALA A 133 -16.45 5.31 -4.09
N PRO A 134 -17.72 5.74 -4.30
CA PRO A 134 -18.02 7.07 -4.82
C PRO A 134 -17.33 8.20 -4.07
N ALA A 135 -17.34 8.20 -2.73
CA ALA A 135 -16.67 9.21 -1.92
C ALA A 135 -15.15 9.24 -2.15
N VAL A 136 -14.51 8.08 -2.29
CA VAL A 136 -13.08 8.00 -2.66
C VAL A 136 -12.86 8.60 -4.04
N THR A 137 -13.66 8.20 -5.04
CA THR A 137 -13.49 8.70 -6.42
C THR A 137 -13.74 10.20 -6.56
N ALA A 138 -14.65 10.77 -5.76
CA ALA A 138 -14.87 12.21 -5.71
C ALA A 138 -13.64 12.97 -5.18
N ARG A 139 -12.89 12.39 -4.23
CA ARG A 139 -11.63 12.98 -3.76
C ARG A 139 -10.53 12.88 -4.82
N LEU A 140 -10.44 11.75 -5.52
CA LEU A 140 -9.52 11.59 -6.64
C LEU A 140 -9.80 12.58 -7.76
N GLU A 141 -11.07 12.83 -8.09
CA GLU A 141 -11.44 13.79 -9.13
C GLU A 141 -11.17 15.25 -8.71
N LYS A 142 -11.34 15.57 -7.42
CA LYS A 142 -11.10 16.91 -6.89
C LYS A 142 -9.61 17.28 -6.87
N ASN A 143 -8.70 16.31 -6.74
CA ASN A 143 -7.26 16.55 -6.79
C ASN A 143 -6.79 16.69 -8.26
N PRO A 144 -6.28 17.87 -8.68
CA PRO A 144 -5.91 18.10 -10.08
C PRO A 144 -4.83 17.15 -10.61
N GLN A 145 -3.87 16.75 -9.78
CA GLN A 145 -2.80 15.83 -10.17
C GLN A 145 -3.35 14.43 -10.40
N TYR A 146 -4.25 13.96 -9.53
CA TYR A 146 -4.87 12.64 -9.66
C TYR A 146 -5.83 12.59 -10.83
N ALA A 147 -6.69 13.60 -10.96
CA ALA A 147 -7.62 13.72 -12.07
C ALA A 147 -6.88 13.75 -13.43
N TYR A 148 -5.80 14.54 -13.53
CA TYR A 148 -4.96 14.56 -14.73
C TYR A 148 -4.39 13.17 -15.04
N ASN A 149 -3.73 12.53 -14.08
CA ASN A 149 -3.06 11.25 -14.31
C ASN A 149 -4.05 10.12 -14.65
N LEU A 150 -5.18 10.05 -13.95
CA LEU A 150 -6.23 9.06 -14.22
C LEU A 150 -6.88 9.28 -15.59
N LYS A 151 -7.20 10.53 -15.96
CA LYS A 151 -7.79 10.84 -17.28
C LYS A 151 -6.81 10.59 -18.42
N ALA A 152 -5.55 11.01 -18.25
CA ALA A 152 -4.51 10.81 -19.26
C ALA A 152 -4.21 9.32 -19.52
N ARG A 153 -4.27 8.48 -18.48
CA ARG A 153 -3.95 7.05 -18.58
C ARG A 153 -5.13 6.16 -18.96
N TYR A 154 -6.32 6.47 -18.49
CA TYR A 154 -7.50 5.59 -18.60
C TYR A 154 -8.68 6.21 -19.38
N GLY A 155 -8.50 7.44 -19.87
CA GLY A 155 -9.51 8.21 -20.59
C GLY A 155 -10.44 9.00 -19.67
N ASN A 156 -11.12 9.99 -20.24
CA ASN A 156 -12.02 10.88 -19.49
C ASN A 156 -13.18 10.16 -18.79
N ALA A 157 -13.61 9.01 -19.33
CA ALA A 157 -14.67 8.19 -18.76
C ALA A 157 -14.25 7.45 -17.46
N VAL A 158 -13.00 7.57 -17.00
CA VAL A 158 -12.51 6.90 -15.79
C VAL A 158 -13.31 7.29 -14.53
N PHE A 159 -13.85 8.51 -14.48
CA PHE A 159 -14.67 9.01 -13.37
C PHE A 159 -16.18 8.76 -13.55
N ILE A 160 -16.60 8.18 -14.68
CA ILE A 160 -17.98 7.80 -14.89
C ILE A 160 -18.23 6.46 -14.19
N ALA A 161 -19.31 6.39 -13.41
CA ALA A 161 -19.73 5.15 -12.76
C ALA A 161 -19.93 4.04 -13.81
N ALA A 162 -19.25 2.92 -13.62
CA ALA A 162 -19.38 1.73 -14.46
C ALA A 162 -19.41 0.54 -13.52
N GLY A 163 -20.48 -0.26 -13.54
CA GLY A 163 -20.62 -1.41 -12.64
C GLY A 163 -19.40 -2.33 -12.73
N LYS A 164 -18.79 -2.67 -11.59
CA LYS A 164 -17.78 -3.73 -11.51
C LYS A 164 -18.52 -5.04 -11.20
N PRO A 165 -18.47 -6.05 -12.08
CA PRO A 165 -19.07 -7.34 -11.77
C PRO A 165 -18.42 -7.94 -10.51
N GLY A 166 -19.23 -8.38 -9.55
CA GLY A 166 -18.78 -9.23 -8.44
C GLY A 166 -18.49 -8.58 -7.07
N LEU A 167 -18.57 -7.25 -6.91
CA LEU A 167 -18.32 -6.59 -5.61
C LEU A 167 -19.53 -5.85 -5.01
N GLY A 168 -20.72 -5.93 -5.63
CA GLY A 168 -21.96 -5.42 -5.04
C GLY A 168 -22.11 -3.88 -4.98
N TYR A 169 -21.13 -3.12 -5.46
CA TYR A 169 -21.20 -1.66 -5.56
C TYR A 169 -21.01 -1.14 -6.99
N GLN A 170 -21.72 -0.07 -7.33
CA GLN A 170 -21.42 0.73 -8.53
C GLN A 170 -20.32 1.74 -8.16
N ALA A 171 -19.11 1.54 -8.69
CA ALA A 171 -18.01 2.49 -8.54
C ALA A 171 -17.60 3.03 -9.91
N ALA A 172 -16.99 4.22 -9.95
CA ALA A 172 -16.29 4.65 -11.15
C ALA A 172 -15.07 3.75 -11.39
N ARG A 173 -14.67 3.59 -12.66
CA ARG A 173 -13.44 2.88 -13.03
C ARG A 173 -12.22 3.41 -12.26
N ALA A 174 -12.22 4.70 -11.90
CA ALA A 174 -11.22 5.33 -11.06
C ALA A 174 -10.93 4.58 -9.75
N PHE A 175 -11.94 3.96 -9.13
CA PHE A 175 -11.72 3.16 -7.91
C PHE A 175 -10.90 1.90 -8.22
N SER A 176 -11.24 1.17 -9.28
CA SER A 176 -10.44 0.00 -9.68
C SER A 176 -9.02 0.40 -10.08
N GLU A 177 -8.83 1.56 -10.72
CA GLU A 177 -7.48 2.02 -11.07
C GLU A 177 -6.70 2.50 -9.84
N LEU A 178 -7.36 3.03 -8.80
CA LEU A 178 -6.72 3.25 -7.50
C LEU A 178 -6.22 1.93 -6.91
N GLN A 179 -7.05 0.88 -6.91
CA GLN A 179 -6.63 -0.45 -6.45
C GLN A 179 -5.42 -0.96 -7.24
N ASN A 180 -5.49 -0.90 -8.58
CA ASN A 180 -4.42 -1.37 -9.46
C ASN A 180 -3.11 -0.60 -9.26
N THR A 181 -3.17 0.72 -9.07
CA THR A 181 -1.98 1.57 -8.93
C THR A 181 -1.31 1.40 -7.57
N LEU A 182 -2.08 1.36 -6.48
CA LEU A 182 -1.56 1.00 -5.15
C LEU A 182 -0.92 -0.40 -5.17
N ALA A 183 -1.59 -1.38 -5.78
CA ALA A 183 -1.03 -2.73 -5.92
C ALA A 183 0.20 -2.77 -6.85
N ALA A 184 0.33 -1.85 -7.81
CA ALA A 184 1.54 -1.70 -8.62
C ALA A 184 2.72 -1.15 -7.79
N TYR A 185 2.46 -0.18 -6.90
CA TYR A 185 3.46 0.30 -5.94
C TYR A 185 3.90 -0.80 -4.96
N GLU A 186 2.96 -1.58 -4.44
CA GLU A 186 3.27 -2.72 -3.55
C GLU A 186 4.06 -3.84 -4.23
N ARG A 187 3.95 -3.96 -5.55
CA ARG A 187 4.78 -4.86 -6.36
C ARG A 187 6.13 -4.27 -6.73
N SER A 188 6.44 -3.03 -6.39
CA SER A 188 7.63 -2.40 -6.93
C SER A 188 8.93 -2.79 -6.23
N PRO A 189 10.10 -2.51 -6.82
CA PRO A 189 11.38 -2.71 -6.17
C PRO A 189 11.52 -1.96 -4.82
N ALA A 190 10.80 -0.85 -4.65
CA ALA A 190 10.81 -0.08 -3.40
C ALA A 190 10.30 -0.89 -2.19
N LEU A 191 9.43 -1.86 -2.41
CA LEU A 191 8.86 -2.73 -1.38
C LEU A 191 9.39 -4.17 -1.42
N ARG A 192 10.35 -4.44 -2.33
CA ARG A 192 10.94 -5.76 -2.55
C ARG A 192 12.42 -5.63 -2.91
N SER A 193 13.20 -5.06 -1.99
CA SER A 193 14.60 -4.70 -2.25
C SER A 193 15.53 -5.91 -2.43
N TYR A 194 15.26 -7.03 -1.75
CA TYR A 194 16.10 -8.24 -1.77
C TYR A 194 17.60 -7.94 -1.56
N ASP A 195 17.89 -7.03 -0.62
CA ASP A 195 19.22 -6.49 -0.36
C ASP A 195 19.68 -6.69 1.09
N SER A 196 19.07 -7.64 1.81
CA SER A 196 19.54 -7.98 3.14
C SER A 196 20.94 -8.60 3.09
N LYS A 197 21.60 -8.71 4.25
CA LYS A 197 22.86 -9.47 4.33
C LYS A 197 22.67 -10.93 3.89
N TYR A 198 21.49 -11.50 4.13
CA TYR A 198 21.16 -12.86 3.71
C TYR A 198 21.09 -12.97 2.19
N ASP A 199 20.45 -12.02 1.52
CA ASP A 199 20.37 -11.98 0.06
C ASP A 199 21.76 -11.87 -0.58
N ARG A 200 22.62 -10.99 -0.04
CA ARG A 200 24.02 -10.88 -0.48
C ARG A 200 24.83 -12.15 -0.21
N TYR A 201 24.59 -12.84 0.91
CA TYR A 201 25.22 -14.13 1.19
C TYR A 201 24.84 -15.19 0.15
N LEU A 202 23.56 -15.29 -0.21
CA LEU A 202 23.09 -16.21 -1.27
C LEU A 202 23.72 -15.91 -2.64
N GLN A 203 24.10 -14.65 -2.88
CA GLN A 203 24.79 -14.21 -4.10
C GLN A 203 26.32 -14.37 -4.02
N GLY A 204 26.88 -14.87 -2.91
CA GLY A 204 28.32 -14.95 -2.69
C GLY A 204 29.00 -13.60 -2.45
N GLN A 205 28.23 -12.54 -2.18
CA GLN A 205 28.71 -11.17 -2.00
C GLN A 205 28.87 -10.77 -0.51
N ALA A 206 28.48 -11.64 0.42
CA ALA A 206 28.66 -11.43 1.84
C ALA A 206 28.97 -12.76 2.56
N THR A 207 29.64 -12.66 3.71
CA THR A 207 29.90 -13.79 4.59
C THR A 207 29.08 -13.63 5.87
N LEU A 208 28.42 -14.71 6.29
CA LEU A 208 27.74 -14.76 7.58
C LEU A 208 28.77 -14.81 8.73
N THR A 209 28.47 -14.15 9.84
CA THR A 209 29.24 -14.33 11.07
C THR A 209 29.07 -15.78 11.57
N PRO A 210 29.99 -16.27 12.42
CA PRO A 210 29.82 -17.60 13.02
C PRO A 210 28.48 -17.75 13.77
N GLN A 211 27.93 -16.69 14.36
CA GLN A 211 26.63 -16.73 15.03
C GLN A 211 25.46 -16.81 14.04
N GLU A 212 25.49 -15.99 12.98
CA GLU A 212 24.48 -16.02 11.92
C GLU A 212 24.44 -17.37 11.21
N GLU A 213 25.60 -17.96 10.92
CA GLU A 213 25.69 -19.30 10.30
C GLU A 213 25.12 -20.39 11.22
N ARG A 214 25.41 -20.34 12.53
CA ARG A 214 24.76 -21.25 13.49
C ARG A 214 23.24 -21.07 13.50
N GLY A 215 22.76 -19.83 13.46
CA GLY A 215 21.32 -19.53 13.37
C GLY A 215 20.68 -20.09 12.11
N ARG A 216 21.34 -19.92 10.95
CA ARG A 216 20.92 -20.48 9.66
C ARG A 216 20.83 -22.01 9.73
N GLN A 217 21.86 -22.67 10.26
CA GLN A 217 21.85 -24.13 10.44
C GLN A 217 20.70 -24.60 11.34
N ILE A 218 20.43 -23.89 12.44
CA ILE A 218 19.27 -24.20 13.30
C ILE A 218 17.97 -24.02 12.51
N PHE A 219 17.79 -22.92 11.77
CA PHE A 219 16.57 -22.63 11.02
C PHE A 219 16.21 -23.72 10.00
N PHE A 220 17.22 -24.27 9.32
CA PHE A 220 17.06 -25.34 8.33
C PHE A 220 17.19 -26.76 8.89
N ASP A 221 17.32 -26.94 10.21
CA ASP A 221 17.40 -28.26 10.83
C ASP A 221 15.99 -28.83 11.07
N PRO A 222 15.53 -29.82 10.26
CA PRO A 222 14.19 -30.39 10.40
C PRO A 222 14.05 -31.26 11.66
N ALA A 223 15.15 -31.74 12.23
CA ALA A 223 15.14 -32.60 13.41
C ALA A 223 15.07 -31.79 14.72
N ARG A 224 15.47 -30.52 14.72
CA ARG A 224 15.51 -29.68 15.93
C ARG A 224 14.45 -28.59 15.95
N SER A 225 14.48 -27.69 14.98
CA SER A 225 13.65 -26.47 15.00
C SER A 225 12.52 -26.53 13.97
N ASN A 226 12.78 -27.20 12.85
CA ASN A 226 11.88 -27.36 11.72
C ASN A 226 11.28 -26.04 11.21
N CYS A 227 11.96 -24.89 11.39
CA CYS A 227 11.43 -23.57 11.01
C CYS A 227 11.13 -23.50 9.50
N ALA A 228 12.02 -24.06 8.69
CA ALA A 228 11.92 -24.10 7.23
C ALA A 228 10.74 -24.95 6.69
N SER A 229 10.00 -25.68 7.54
CA SER A 229 8.79 -26.41 7.11
C SER A 229 7.61 -25.47 6.82
N CYS A 230 7.57 -24.30 7.45
CA CYS A 230 6.55 -23.27 7.23
C CYS A 230 7.15 -21.97 6.67
N HIS A 231 8.29 -21.54 7.20
CA HIS A 231 9.00 -20.34 6.75
C HIS A 231 9.99 -20.70 5.64
N LEU A 232 9.47 -20.93 4.44
CA LEU A 232 10.25 -21.38 3.30
C LEU A 232 11.37 -20.37 2.96
N GLY A 233 12.58 -20.88 2.81
CA GLY A 233 13.78 -20.14 2.41
C GLY A 233 14.74 -21.03 1.63
N LYS A 234 15.69 -20.41 0.92
CA LYS A 234 16.85 -21.10 0.33
C LYS A 234 18.06 -20.85 1.18
#